data_AF-A0A954FPL4-F1
#
_entry.id   AF-A0A954FPL4-F1
#
_cell.length_a   1.000
_cell.length_b   1.000
_cell.length_c   1.000
_cell.angle_alpha   90.00
_cell.angle_beta   90.00
_cell.angle_gamma   90.00
#
_symmetry.space_group_name_H-M   'P 1'
#
loop_
_entity.id
_entity.type
_entity.pdbx_description
1 polymer ?
#
loop_
_entity_poly.entity_id
_entity_poly.type
_entity_poly.pdbx_seq_one_letter_code
_entity_poly.pdbx_strand_id
1 'polypeptide(L)'
;MSRLQILCGLAACSAVLVSGKADAQIHRHGHNDLVQHGNHLDVVHHNGRHFGNSNWNYVVPSYHGGHQHTGSFYVQGNVHYYTPTPIVRVSTAEYQSAQLPPVQVAQPIQLQFGGFARCEDLAGRLETEANRLCLDMFYNYQHNPGFQETYKEAYSLLESAKYVHAKQHQGDREAIRHHVTQMDGLLHHVQGELRQWSRHHVRQVAVGGIIEKSSAVEAILHHLCYDVGIEPHGDDEPAPAPAFSEEQAPAPGGVINSPPPPGF
;
A
#
# COMPACT_ATOMS: atom_id res chain seq x y z
N MET A 1 -6.83 34.83 -80.64
CA MET A 1 -7.10 36.18 -80.11
C MET A 1 -7.65 36.06 -78.69
N SER A 2 -7.01 36.73 -77.73
CA SER A 2 -7.46 37.21 -76.40
C SER A 2 -8.37 36.32 -75.52
N ARG A 3 -7.86 35.79 -74.39
CA ARG A 3 -7.87 36.36 -73.01
C ARG A 3 -9.25 36.40 -72.33
N LEU A 4 -9.43 35.61 -71.26
CA LEU A 4 -9.86 36.15 -69.96
C LEU A 4 -9.48 35.22 -68.80
N GLN A 5 -8.72 35.76 -67.85
CA GLN A 5 -8.34 35.16 -66.57
C GLN A 5 -9.44 35.44 -65.54
N ILE A 6 -9.72 34.50 -64.64
CA ILE A 6 -10.16 34.82 -63.26
C ILE A 6 -9.42 33.89 -62.30
N LEU A 7 -8.48 34.47 -61.55
CA LEU A 7 -7.88 33.93 -60.33
C LEU A 7 -8.87 34.10 -59.17
N CYS A 8 -9.08 33.06 -58.39
CA CYS A 8 -9.49 33.19 -56.99
C CYS A 8 -8.47 32.44 -56.12
N GLY A 9 -7.64 33.23 -55.43
CA GLY A 9 -6.70 32.73 -54.43
C GLY A 9 -7.41 32.51 -53.09
N LEU A 10 -7.17 31.35 -52.49
CA LEU A 10 -7.46 31.08 -51.09
C LEU A 10 -6.12 30.76 -50.42
N ALA A 11 -5.59 31.77 -49.72
CA ALA A 11 -4.42 31.62 -48.85
C ALA A 11 -4.90 31.04 -47.51
N ALA A 12 -4.58 29.77 -47.27
CA ALA A 12 -4.76 29.14 -45.97
C ALA A 12 -3.54 29.45 -45.09
N CYS A 13 -3.68 30.41 -44.17
CA CYS A 13 -2.73 30.63 -43.08
C CYS A 13 -2.76 29.43 -42.14
N SER A 14 -1.76 28.55 -42.24
CA SER A 14 -1.52 27.50 -41.24
C SER A 14 -0.78 28.11 -40.06
N ALA A 15 -1.52 28.42 -38.99
CA ALA A 15 -0.94 28.79 -37.71
C ALA A 15 -0.36 27.53 -37.04
N VAL A 16 0.97 27.39 -37.06
CA VAL A 16 1.68 26.38 -36.27
C VAL A 16 1.73 26.88 -34.83
N LEU A 17 0.87 26.35 -33.97
CA LEU A 17 0.98 26.51 -32.53
C LEU A 17 2.11 25.61 -32.04
N VAL A 18 3.26 26.21 -31.76
CA VAL A 18 4.35 25.56 -31.02
C VAL A 18 3.94 25.52 -29.55
N SER A 19 3.42 24.38 -29.08
CA SER A 19 3.28 24.12 -27.65
C SER A 19 4.66 24.07 -27.01
N GLY A 20 5.03 25.14 -26.30
CA GLY A 20 6.15 25.12 -25.39
C GLY A 20 5.89 24.10 -24.28
N LYS A 21 6.83 23.17 -24.09
CA LYS A 21 6.84 22.31 -22.91
C LYS A 21 7.07 23.21 -21.69
N ALA A 22 6.05 23.35 -20.86
CA ALA A 22 6.22 23.89 -19.53
C ALA A 22 7.07 22.86 -18.75
N ASP A 23 8.33 23.21 -18.47
CA ASP A 23 9.12 22.50 -17.49
C ASP A 23 8.42 22.64 -16.14
N ALA A 24 7.76 21.56 -15.73
CA ALA A 24 7.24 21.43 -14.39
C ALA A 24 8.43 21.45 -13.42
N GLN A 25 8.60 22.57 -12.73
CA GLN A 25 9.60 22.74 -11.70
C GLN A 25 9.20 21.87 -10.51
N ILE A 26 9.77 20.66 -10.44
CA ILE A 26 9.53 19.70 -9.36
C ILE A 26 10.23 20.22 -8.11
N HIS A 27 9.46 20.79 -7.18
CA HIS A 27 9.93 21.11 -5.84
C HIS A 27 10.06 19.82 -5.02
N ARG A 28 11.30 19.42 -4.72
CA ARG A 28 11.63 18.27 -3.85
C ARG A 28 11.79 18.76 -2.42
N HIS A 29 10.90 18.32 -1.52
CA HIS A 29 11.08 18.45 -0.08
C HIS A 29 11.32 17.05 0.50
N GLY A 30 12.58 16.73 0.80
CA GLY A 30 12.94 15.53 1.55
C GLY A 30 12.90 15.84 3.05
N HIS A 31 12.18 15.04 3.83
CA HIS A 31 12.31 15.02 5.28
C HIS A 31 13.16 13.80 5.66
N ASN A 32 14.27 14.05 6.36
CA ASN A 32 15.11 12.99 6.91
C ASN A 32 14.59 12.68 8.31
N ASP A 33 14.01 11.49 8.52
CA ASP A 33 13.70 11.02 9.87
C ASP A 33 14.86 10.16 10.38
N LEU A 34 15.27 10.44 11.60
CA LEU A 34 16.30 9.72 12.32
C LEU A 34 15.63 8.70 13.22
N VAL A 35 15.81 7.42 12.92
CA VAL A 35 15.33 6.34 13.78
C VAL A 35 16.54 5.76 14.52
N GLN A 36 16.53 5.81 15.85
CA GLN A 36 17.61 5.28 16.67
C GLN A 36 17.33 3.81 17.03
N HIS A 37 18.23 2.91 16.65
CA HIS A 37 18.17 1.50 17.00
C HIS A 37 19.43 1.12 17.81
N GLY A 38 19.28 0.97 19.14
CA GLY A 38 20.42 0.63 20.01
C GLY A 38 21.60 1.61 19.85
N ASN A 39 22.74 1.12 19.37
CA ASN A 39 23.98 1.90 19.23
C ASN A 39 24.17 2.56 17.84
N HIS A 40 23.19 2.49 16.93
CA HIS A 40 23.27 3.10 15.60
C HIS A 40 22.06 4.00 15.28
N LEU A 41 22.30 4.94 14.36
CA LEU A 41 21.29 5.87 13.84
C LEU A 41 21.00 5.47 12.39
N ASP A 42 19.76 5.11 12.11
CA ASP A 42 19.33 4.90 10.73
C ASP A 42 18.77 6.21 10.19
N VAL A 43 19.37 6.71 9.11
CA VAL A 43 18.85 7.86 8.37
C VAL A 43 17.87 7.33 7.34
N VAL A 44 16.60 7.36 7.71
CA VAL A 44 15.55 6.97 6.78
C VAL A 44 15.28 8.15 5.87
N HIS A 45 15.71 8.01 4.62
CA HIS A 45 15.32 8.94 3.57
C HIS A 45 13.91 8.58 3.16
N HIS A 46 12.93 9.25 3.76
CA HIS A 46 11.59 9.29 3.22
C HIS A 46 11.67 10.09 1.92
N ASN A 47 11.90 9.39 0.81
CA ASN A 47 11.66 9.93 -0.52
C ASN A 47 10.17 10.19 -0.66
N GLY A 48 9.73 11.34 -0.15
CA GLY A 48 8.39 11.89 -0.28
C GLY A 48 7.29 10.97 0.23
N ARG A 49 6.61 11.39 1.30
CA ARG A 49 5.18 11.11 1.43
C ARG A 49 4.43 11.78 0.26
N HIS A 50 4.61 11.29 -0.96
CA HIS A 50 3.79 11.68 -2.10
C HIS A 50 2.46 10.91 -2.01
N PHE A 51 1.67 11.19 -0.97
CA PHE A 51 0.24 10.88 -0.94
C PHE A 51 -0.54 11.96 -1.72
N GLY A 52 -0.03 12.40 -2.87
CA GLY A 52 -0.47 13.66 -3.49
C GLY A 52 -0.29 13.76 -5.00
N ASN A 53 0.02 12.67 -5.69
CA ASN A 53 -0.11 12.64 -7.15
C ASN A 53 -1.50 12.08 -7.46
N SER A 54 -2.36 12.88 -8.11
CA SER A 54 -3.79 12.55 -8.35
C SER A 54 -4.02 11.28 -9.18
N ASN A 55 -2.96 10.64 -9.67
CA ASN A 55 -3.01 9.54 -10.62
C ASN A 55 -2.40 8.25 -10.04
N TRP A 56 -2.18 8.18 -8.72
CA TRP A 56 -1.68 6.98 -8.04
C TRP A 56 -2.83 6.26 -7.33
N ASN A 57 -3.00 4.97 -7.65
CA ASN A 57 -3.96 4.08 -7.01
C ASN A 57 -3.22 2.99 -6.22
N TYR A 58 -3.91 2.35 -5.28
CA TYR A 58 -3.39 1.20 -4.51
C TYR A 58 -1.99 1.43 -3.93
N VAL A 59 -1.82 2.49 -3.14
CA VAL A 59 -0.51 2.83 -2.58
C VAL A 59 -0.23 2.00 -1.33
N VAL A 60 0.83 1.19 -1.38
CA VAL A 60 1.36 0.45 -0.22
C VAL A 60 2.66 1.13 0.21
N PRO A 61 2.71 1.81 1.38
CA PRO A 61 3.90 2.55 1.82
C PRO A 61 5.02 1.60 2.25
N SER A 62 6.27 2.08 2.34
CA SER A 62 7.35 1.29 2.93
C SER A 62 7.21 1.17 4.45
N TYR A 63 7.42 -0.05 4.99
CA TYR A 63 7.41 -0.30 6.43
C TYR A 63 8.83 -0.42 6.96
N HIS A 64 9.13 0.31 8.05
CA HIS A 64 10.43 0.28 8.72
C HIS A 64 10.38 -0.41 10.09
N GLY A 65 9.34 -1.21 10.35
CA GLY A 65 9.15 -1.90 11.63
C GLY A 65 9.48 -3.39 11.54
N GLY A 66 10.66 -3.79 12.04
CA GLY A 66 11.02 -5.19 12.36
C GLY A 66 11.18 -6.20 11.21
N HIS A 67 10.40 -6.05 10.14
CA HIS A 67 10.39 -6.94 8.97
C HIS A 67 11.03 -6.24 7.78
N GLN A 68 11.68 -7.01 6.90
CA GLN A 68 12.56 -6.56 5.80
C GLN A 68 11.80 -5.96 4.60
N HIS A 69 10.66 -5.30 4.85
CA HIS A 69 9.77 -4.75 3.83
C HIS A 69 10.28 -3.40 3.31
N THR A 70 11.33 -3.45 2.48
CA THR A 70 11.87 -2.24 1.84
C THR A 70 10.96 -1.81 0.69
N GLY A 71 10.73 -0.51 0.52
CA GLY A 71 10.05 0.01 -0.68
C GLY A 71 8.54 0.14 -0.60
N SER A 72 7.99 0.87 -1.58
CA SER A 72 6.56 1.16 -1.72
C SER A 72 6.01 0.62 -3.03
N PHE A 73 4.72 0.30 -3.04
CA PHE A 73 3.99 -0.12 -4.23
C PHE A 73 2.94 0.93 -4.60
N TYR A 74 2.66 1.09 -5.89
CA TYR A 74 1.58 1.93 -6.38
C TYR A 74 1.21 1.55 -7.81
N VAL A 75 -0.01 1.92 -8.23
CA VAL A 75 -0.48 1.78 -9.60
C VAL A 75 -0.57 3.16 -10.25
N GLN A 76 0.00 3.31 -11.44
CA GLN A 76 -0.11 4.53 -12.25
C GLN A 76 -0.44 4.17 -13.69
N GLY A 77 -1.56 4.68 -14.21
CA GLY A 77 -1.98 4.38 -15.59
C GLY A 77 -2.17 2.88 -15.86
N ASN A 78 -2.76 2.15 -14.90
CA ASN A 78 -2.93 0.70 -14.93
C ASN A 78 -1.61 -0.12 -14.95
N VAL A 79 -0.50 0.51 -14.58
CA VAL A 79 0.81 -0.16 -14.47
C VAL A 79 1.22 -0.22 -13.00
N HIS A 80 1.60 -1.40 -12.54
CA HIS A 80 2.06 -1.63 -11.17
C HIS A 80 3.55 -1.33 -11.05
N TYR A 81 3.90 -0.55 -10.02
CA TYR A 81 5.27 -0.14 -9.73
C TYR A 81 5.67 -0.52 -8.31
N TYR A 82 6.96 -0.79 -8.14
CA TYR A 82 7.64 -0.91 -6.87
C TYR A 82 8.82 0.06 -6.82
N THR A 83 8.88 0.92 -5.81
CA THR A 83 10.01 1.83 -5.58
C THR A 83 10.78 1.37 -4.36
N PRO A 84 12.00 0.81 -4.52
CA PRO A 84 12.80 0.41 -3.38
C PRO A 84 13.17 1.61 -2.51
N THR A 85 13.09 1.47 -1.19
CA THR A 85 13.59 2.50 -0.26
C THR A 85 15.02 2.14 0.13
N PRO A 86 16.04 2.94 -0.25
CA PRO A 86 17.41 2.67 0.18
C PRO A 86 17.53 2.86 1.70
N ILE A 87 18.01 1.85 2.40
CA ILE A 87 18.39 1.97 3.81
C ILE A 87 19.83 2.46 3.86
N VAL A 88 20.04 3.70 4.29
CA VAL A 88 21.38 4.25 4.54
C VAL A 88 21.70 4.04 6.02
N ARG A 89 22.53 3.05 6.31
CA ARG A 89 23.07 2.83 7.67
C ARG A 89 24.22 3.80 7.89
N VAL A 90 24.11 4.67 8.88
CA VAL A 90 25.19 5.58 9.27
C VAL A 90 25.65 5.18 10.66
N SER A 91 26.95 4.94 10.86
CA SER A 91 27.44 4.69 12.21
C SER A 91 27.40 5.98 13.04
N THR A 92 27.17 5.86 14.35
CA THR A 92 27.15 6.99 15.29
C THR A 92 28.49 7.75 15.31
N ALA A 93 29.61 7.09 14.99
CA ALA A 93 30.93 7.69 14.89
C ALA A 93 31.11 8.56 13.62
N GLU A 94 30.42 8.25 12.52
CA GLU A 94 30.49 9.00 11.26
C GLU A 94 29.58 10.23 11.26
N TYR A 95 28.56 10.26 12.12
CA TYR A 95 27.60 11.36 12.21
C TYR A 95 28.23 12.69 12.66
N GLN A 96 29.34 12.64 13.39
CA GLN A 96 30.02 13.85 13.89
C GLN A 96 31.01 14.47 12.90
N SER A 97 31.31 13.81 11.76
CA SER A 97 32.35 14.28 10.84
C SER A 97 32.04 14.16 9.35
N ALA A 98 30.97 13.47 8.93
CA ALA A 98 30.76 13.17 7.52
C ALA A 98 29.67 14.02 6.83
N GLN A 99 30.02 14.61 5.69
CA GLN A 99 29.07 14.88 4.62
C GLN A 99 28.38 13.55 4.28
N LEU A 100 27.08 13.45 4.53
CA LEU A 100 26.29 12.27 4.15
C LEU A 100 26.47 12.02 2.65
N PRO A 101 26.75 10.77 2.22
CA PRO A 101 26.84 10.46 0.80
C PRO A 101 25.51 10.83 0.12
N PRO A 102 25.56 11.35 -1.11
CA PRO A 102 24.34 11.69 -1.83
C PRO A 102 23.49 10.44 -1.98
N VAL A 103 22.27 10.49 -1.43
CA VAL A 103 21.33 9.37 -1.54
C VAL A 103 20.91 9.25 -2.99
N GLN A 104 21.26 8.12 -3.60
CA GLN A 104 20.74 7.77 -4.91
C GLN A 104 19.24 7.52 -4.77
N VAL A 105 18.45 8.39 -5.39
CA VAL A 105 17.01 8.21 -5.48
C VAL A 105 16.76 6.94 -6.30
N ALA A 106 16.25 5.91 -5.64
CA ALA A 106 15.85 4.68 -6.30
C ALA A 106 14.81 4.98 -7.38
N GLN A 107 15.01 4.42 -8.57
CA GLN A 107 14.04 4.54 -9.67
C GLN A 107 12.90 3.53 -9.44
N PRO A 108 11.64 3.91 -9.74
CA PRO A 108 10.54 2.96 -9.76
C PRO A 108 10.80 1.81 -10.74
N ILE A 109 10.47 0.60 -10.31
CA ILE A 109 10.58 -0.63 -11.10
C ILE A 109 9.16 -1.05 -11.47
N GLN A 110 8.89 -1.21 -12.76
CA GLN A 110 7.63 -1.78 -13.22
C GLN A 110 7.57 -3.27 -12.85
N LEU A 111 6.48 -3.71 -12.25
CA LEU A 111 6.25 -5.11 -11.93
C LEU A 111 5.85 -5.89 -13.20
N GLN A 112 6.35 -7.11 -13.29
CA GLN A 112 5.93 -8.07 -14.31
C GLN A 112 4.69 -8.81 -13.82
N PHE A 113 3.63 -8.82 -14.63
CA PHE A 113 2.43 -9.61 -14.34
C PHE A 113 2.79 -11.10 -14.24
N GLY A 114 2.43 -11.76 -13.13
CA GLY A 114 2.79 -13.15 -12.87
C GLY A 114 4.28 -13.42 -12.64
N GLY A 115 5.06 -12.39 -12.30
CA GLY A 115 6.50 -12.49 -12.07
C GLY A 115 6.91 -13.12 -10.73
N PHE A 116 6.02 -13.12 -9.72
CA PHE A 116 6.31 -13.53 -8.34
C PHE A 116 7.53 -12.82 -7.71
N ALA A 117 7.92 -11.65 -8.24
CA ALA A 117 9.14 -10.97 -7.83
C ALA A 117 9.00 -10.30 -6.46
N ARG A 118 7.75 -10.05 -6.03
CA ARG A 118 7.41 -9.35 -4.79
C ARG A 118 6.45 -10.13 -3.91
N CYS A 119 6.14 -11.38 -4.26
CA CYS A 119 5.17 -12.21 -3.56
C CYS A 119 5.49 -12.40 -2.07
N GLU A 120 6.76 -12.57 -1.69
CA GLU A 120 7.15 -12.68 -0.27
C GLU A 120 6.91 -11.38 0.52
N ASP A 121 7.31 -10.25 -0.05
CA ASP A 121 7.10 -8.93 0.56
C ASP A 121 5.60 -8.62 0.70
N LEU A 122 4.83 -8.82 -0.38
CA LEU A 122 3.40 -8.56 -0.41
C LEU A 122 2.60 -9.53 0.48
N ALA A 123 2.94 -10.81 0.51
CA ALA A 123 2.27 -11.78 1.38
C ALA A 123 2.51 -11.49 2.86
N GLY A 124 3.74 -11.15 3.25
CA GLY A 124 4.05 -10.76 4.62
C GLY A 124 3.28 -9.51 5.05
N ARG A 125 3.25 -8.48 4.19
CA ARG A 125 2.46 -7.26 4.45
C ARG A 125 0.96 -7.54 4.54
N LEU A 126 0.44 -8.42 3.70
CA LEU A 126 -0.97 -8.80 3.69
C LEU A 126 -1.35 -9.45 5.02
N GLU A 127 -0.52 -10.36 5.52
CA GLU A 127 -0.69 -10.98 6.85
C GLU A 127 -0.69 -9.93 7.96
N THR A 128 0.30 -9.04 7.98
CA THR A 128 0.41 -7.96 8.98
C THR A 128 -0.83 -7.06 8.98
N GLU A 129 -1.27 -6.59 7.80
CA GLU A 129 -2.41 -5.67 7.71
C GLU A 129 -3.76 -6.34 7.98
N ALA A 130 -3.96 -7.57 7.52
CA ALA A 130 -5.16 -8.34 7.83
C ALA A 130 -5.28 -8.57 9.36
N ASN A 131 -4.15 -8.82 10.02
CA ASN A 131 -4.11 -8.99 11.46
C ASN A 131 -4.43 -7.68 12.20
N ARG A 132 -3.88 -6.55 11.74
CA ARG A 132 -4.21 -5.21 12.29
C ARG A 132 -5.68 -4.86 12.10
N LEU A 133 -6.27 -5.17 10.95
CA LEU A 133 -7.70 -4.99 10.70
C LEU A 133 -8.52 -5.80 11.71
N CYS A 134 -8.21 -7.09 11.88
CA CYS A 134 -8.90 -7.94 12.83
C CYS A 134 -8.77 -7.43 14.28
N LEU A 135 -7.57 -7.04 14.71
CA LEU A 135 -7.39 -6.46 16.04
C LEU A 135 -8.21 -5.18 16.25
N ASP A 136 -8.22 -4.26 15.27
CA ASP A 136 -8.96 -3.00 15.39
C ASP A 136 -10.48 -3.27 15.46
N MET A 137 -10.99 -4.17 14.61
CA MET A 137 -12.37 -4.67 14.68
C MET A 137 -12.69 -5.24 16.07
N PHE A 138 -11.83 -6.14 16.56
CA PHE A 138 -12.03 -6.83 17.84
C PHE A 138 -12.05 -5.88 19.02
N TYR A 139 -11.20 -4.85 19.06
CA TYR A 139 -11.18 -3.95 20.21
C TYR A 139 -12.25 -2.86 20.12
N ASN A 140 -12.51 -2.32 18.93
CA ASN A 140 -13.20 -1.04 18.81
C ASN A 140 -14.61 -1.13 18.19
N TYR A 141 -15.00 -2.29 17.66
CA TYR A 141 -16.21 -2.40 16.82
C TYR A 141 -17.16 -3.53 17.22
N GLN A 142 -16.90 -4.28 18.30
CA GLN A 142 -17.74 -5.42 18.73
C GLN A 142 -19.22 -5.09 18.97
N HIS A 143 -19.53 -3.82 19.21
CA HIS A 143 -20.87 -3.33 19.49
C HIS A 143 -21.72 -3.15 18.22
N ASN A 144 -21.12 -3.19 17.02
CA ASN A 144 -21.85 -2.99 15.77
C ASN A 144 -22.71 -4.23 15.44
N PRO A 145 -23.93 -4.03 14.89
CA PRO A 145 -24.72 -5.13 14.33
C PRO A 145 -23.94 -5.90 13.26
N GLY A 146 -24.08 -7.22 13.23
CA GLY A 146 -23.36 -8.08 12.28
C GLY A 146 -21.91 -8.37 12.65
N PHE A 147 -21.37 -7.78 13.73
CA PHE A 147 -19.95 -7.90 14.08
C PHE A 147 -19.41 -9.34 14.04
N GLN A 148 -20.12 -10.31 14.62
CA GLN A 148 -19.63 -11.69 14.71
C GLN A 148 -19.42 -12.33 13.32
N GLU A 149 -20.32 -12.07 12.37
CA GLU A 149 -20.26 -12.62 11.03
C GLU A 149 -19.14 -11.95 10.22
N THR A 150 -19.16 -10.62 10.14
CA THR A 150 -18.13 -9.84 9.43
C THR A 150 -16.73 -10.06 10.04
N TYR A 151 -16.62 -10.20 11.36
CA TYR A 151 -15.35 -10.50 12.02
C TYR A 151 -14.83 -11.89 11.65
N LYS A 152 -15.70 -12.90 11.59
CA LYS A 152 -15.32 -14.25 11.16
C LYS A 152 -14.82 -14.26 9.72
N GLU A 153 -15.42 -13.47 8.84
CA GLU A 153 -14.98 -13.29 7.46
C GLU A 153 -13.63 -12.58 7.38
N ALA A 154 -13.47 -11.46 8.10
CA ALA A 154 -12.19 -10.76 8.19
C ALA A 154 -11.07 -11.66 8.77
N TYR A 155 -11.40 -12.50 9.75
CA TYR A 155 -10.46 -13.49 10.29
C TYR A 155 -10.10 -14.56 9.24
N SER A 156 -11.05 -14.95 8.39
CA SER A 156 -10.79 -15.88 7.28
C SER A 156 -9.84 -15.27 6.23
N LEU A 157 -9.89 -13.95 6.02
CA LEU A 157 -8.88 -13.23 5.22
C LEU A 157 -7.49 -13.33 5.87
N LEU A 158 -7.39 -13.12 7.19
CA LEU A 158 -6.11 -13.26 7.91
C LEU A 158 -5.54 -14.68 7.81
N GLU A 159 -6.37 -15.71 8.01
CA GLU A 159 -5.90 -17.09 7.87
C GLU A 159 -5.46 -17.42 6.43
N SER A 160 -6.15 -16.86 5.43
CA SER A 160 -5.72 -16.97 4.03
C SER A 160 -4.40 -16.25 3.77
N ALA A 161 -4.20 -15.06 4.35
CA ALA A 161 -2.94 -14.31 4.24
C ALA A 161 -1.76 -15.09 4.84
N LYS A 162 -1.93 -15.66 6.05
CA LYS A 162 -0.93 -16.55 6.68
C LYS A 162 -0.62 -17.76 5.81
N TYR A 163 -1.67 -18.38 5.25
CA TYR A 163 -1.51 -19.52 4.36
C TYR A 163 -0.70 -19.16 3.12
N VAL A 164 -1.03 -18.06 2.44
CA VAL A 164 -0.31 -17.57 1.26
C VAL A 164 1.16 -17.28 1.60
N HIS A 165 1.42 -16.60 2.72
CA HIS A 165 2.79 -16.33 3.17
C HIS A 165 3.56 -17.63 3.46
N ALA A 166 2.96 -18.62 4.11
CA ALA A 166 3.57 -19.92 4.33
C ALA A 166 3.83 -20.69 3.01
N LYS A 167 2.92 -20.58 2.04
CA LYS A 167 3.06 -21.23 0.71
C LYS A 167 4.13 -20.58 -0.15
N GLN A 168 4.37 -19.29 0.01
CA GLN A 168 5.49 -18.61 -0.64
C GLN A 168 6.83 -19.22 -0.22
N HIS A 169 7.03 -19.52 1.07
CA HIS A 169 8.25 -20.20 1.56
C HIS A 169 8.40 -21.64 1.01
N GLN A 170 7.29 -22.25 0.58
CA GLN A 170 7.26 -23.59 -0.04
C GLN A 170 7.38 -23.56 -1.57
N GLY A 171 7.32 -22.36 -2.19
CA GLY A 171 7.30 -22.20 -3.65
C GLY A 171 6.01 -22.70 -4.31
N ASP A 172 4.92 -22.84 -3.57
CA ASP A 172 3.65 -23.43 -4.04
C ASP A 172 2.76 -22.37 -4.74
N ARG A 173 3.15 -22.03 -5.97
CA ARG A 173 2.54 -20.92 -6.73
C ARG A 173 1.06 -21.11 -7.04
N GLU A 174 0.62 -22.35 -7.31
CA GLU A 174 -0.79 -22.62 -7.62
C GLU A 174 -1.68 -22.47 -6.39
N ALA A 175 -1.21 -22.92 -5.21
CA ALA A 175 -1.93 -22.70 -3.96
C ALA A 175 -2.05 -21.20 -3.64
N ILE A 176 -0.97 -20.42 -3.88
CA ILE A 176 -0.99 -18.97 -3.71
C ILE A 176 -2.06 -18.34 -4.61
N ARG A 177 -2.07 -18.65 -5.91
CA ARG A 177 -3.07 -18.09 -6.83
C ARG A 177 -4.50 -18.43 -6.42
N HIS A 178 -4.76 -19.69 -6.09
CA HIS A 178 -6.08 -20.15 -5.68
C HIS A 178 -6.64 -19.35 -4.50
N HIS A 179 -5.83 -19.15 -3.46
CA HIS A 179 -6.23 -18.43 -2.27
C HIS A 179 -6.37 -16.92 -2.52
N VAL A 180 -5.42 -16.30 -3.24
CA VAL A 180 -5.46 -14.86 -3.55
C VAL A 180 -6.73 -14.50 -4.31
N THR A 181 -7.17 -15.31 -5.29
CA THR A 181 -8.44 -15.08 -6.01
C THR A 181 -9.66 -15.08 -5.08
N GLN A 182 -9.69 -15.93 -4.06
CA GLN A 182 -10.82 -16.03 -3.14
C GLN A 182 -10.86 -14.87 -2.13
N MET A 183 -9.70 -14.35 -1.76
CA MET A 183 -9.60 -13.25 -0.79
C MET A 183 -10.23 -11.95 -1.30
N ASP A 184 -10.14 -11.69 -2.61
CA ASP A 184 -10.61 -10.45 -3.25
C ASP A 184 -12.11 -10.23 -3.03
N GLY A 185 -12.94 -11.20 -3.43
CA GLY A 185 -14.38 -11.13 -3.23
C GLY A 185 -14.79 -11.10 -1.75
N LEU A 186 -14.07 -11.83 -0.89
CA LEU A 186 -14.32 -11.82 0.55
C LEU A 186 -14.00 -10.45 1.17
N LEU A 187 -12.94 -9.79 0.71
CA LEU A 187 -12.56 -8.46 1.18
C LEU A 187 -13.61 -7.41 0.79
N HIS A 188 -14.10 -7.43 -0.44
CA HIS A 188 -15.13 -6.48 -0.90
C HIS A 188 -16.42 -6.64 -0.07
N HIS A 189 -16.79 -7.87 0.26
CA HIS A 189 -17.93 -8.13 1.15
C HIS A 189 -17.71 -7.52 2.54
N VAL A 190 -16.56 -7.80 3.17
CA VAL A 190 -16.19 -7.23 4.47
C VAL A 190 -16.21 -5.69 4.42
N GLN A 191 -15.59 -5.07 3.42
CA GLN A 191 -15.57 -3.62 3.26
C GLN A 191 -16.97 -3.02 3.13
N GLY A 192 -17.89 -3.69 2.43
CA GLY A 192 -19.29 -3.31 2.33
C GLY A 192 -19.94 -3.17 3.71
N GLU A 193 -19.71 -4.15 4.58
CA GLU A 193 -20.22 -4.15 5.97
C GLU A 193 -19.53 -3.11 6.85
N LEU A 194 -18.21 -2.90 6.70
CA LEU A 194 -17.47 -1.96 7.54
C LEU A 194 -17.90 -0.49 7.33
N ARG A 195 -18.40 -0.13 6.14
CA ARG A 195 -18.81 1.26 5.78
C ARG A 195 -19.92 1.82 6.67
N GLN A 196 -20.76 0.95 7.25
CA GLN A 196 -21.86 1.36 8.12
C GLN A 196 -21.51 1.34 9.61
N TRP A 197 -20.33 0.86 9.98
CA TRP A 197 -19.95 0.70 11.38
C TRP A 197 -19.44 1.99 12.01
N SER A 198 -19.73 2.17 13.29
CA SER A 198 -19.18 3.25 14.10
C SER A 198 -18.11 2.73 15.05
N ARG A 199 -17.14 3.60 15.36
CA ARG A 199 -16.01 3.27 16.23
C ARG A 199 -16.33 3.61 17.68
N HIS A 200 -16.20 2.65 18.59
CA HIS A 200 -16.05 2.90 20.02
C HIS A 200 -14.58 2.71 20.37
N HIS A 201 -13.87 3.81 20.60
CA HIS A 201 -12.43 3.75 20.81
C HIS A 201 -12.08 3.17 22.19
N VAL A 202 -11.68 1.89 22.20
CA VAL A 202 -11.16 1.17 23.37
C VAL A 202 -9.64 1.12 23.34
N ARG A 203 -9.05 0.86 22.17
CA ARG A 203 -7.59 0.72 21.99
C ARG A 203 -7.16 1.12 20.60
N GLN A 204 -6.13 1.96 20.48
CA GLN A 204 -5.53 2.21 19.18
C GLN A 204 -4.73 1.00 18.71
N VAL A 205 -5.12 0.44 17.56
CA VAL A 205 -4.35 -0.56 16.81
C VAL A 205 -3.82 0.13 15.58
N ALA A 206 -2.49 0.24 15.48
CA ALA A 206 -1.85 0.89 14.34
C ALA A 206 -2.30 2.34 14.06
N VAL A 207 -1.92 2.96 12.94
CA VAL A 207 -2.49 4.25 12.49
C VAL A 207 -3.76 4.02 11.66
N GLY A 208 -4.73 4.93 11.73
CA GLY A 208 -6.02 4.84 11.03
C GLY A 208 -7.08 4.03 11.77
N GLY A 209 -8.31 4.01 11.25
CA GLY A 209 -9.40 3.13 11.66
C GLY A 209 -9.59 1.96 10.70
N ILE A 210 -10.69 1.22 10.85
CA ILE A 210 -10.95 0.01 10.04
C ILE A 210 -11.11 0.28 8.55
N ILE A 211 -11.58 1.47 8.16
CA ILE A 211 -11.72 1.83 6.73
C ILE A 211 -10.33 1.95 6.12
N GLU A 212 -9.46 2.77 6.72
CA GLU A 212 -8.07 2.93 6.27
C GLU A 212 -7.32 1.60 6.21
N LYS A 213 -7.51 0.74 7.23
CA LYS A 213 -6.87 -0.58 7.28
C LYS A 213 -7.41 -1.53 6.22
N SER A 214 -8.73 -1.54 6.00
CA SER A 214 -9.36 -2.40 5.00
C SER A 214 -8.87 -2.04 3.59
N SER A 215 -8.75 -0.75 3.27
CA SER A 215 -8.21 -0.36 1.98
C SER A 215 -6.70 -0.66 1.88
N ALA A 216 -5.94 -0.57 2.97
CA ALA A 216 -4.53 -1.00 2.94
C ALA A 216 -4.40 -2.49 2.58
N VAL A 217 -5.28 -3.35 3.14
CA VAL A 217 -5.37 -4.77 2.78
C VAL A 217 -5.70 -4.93 1.29
N GLU A 218 -6.67 -4.18 0.77
CA GLU A 218 -7.07 -4.17 -0.64
C GLU A 218 -5.91 -3.79 -1.57
N ALA A 219 -5.22 -2.69 -1.28
CA ALA A 219 -4.07 -2.25 -2.07
C ALA A 219 -2.97 -3.31 -2.12
N ILE A 220 -2.65 -3.95 -0.99
CA ILE A 220 -1.68 -5.05 -0.95
C ILE A 220 -2.18 -6.23 -1.78
N LEU A 221 -3.45 -6.60 -1.63
CA LEU A 221 -4.06 -7.72 -2.33
C LEU A 221 -4.04 -7.50 -3.85
N HIS A 222 -4.33 -6.29 -4.34
CA HIS A 222 -4.28 -5.99 -5.78
C HIS A 222 -2.87 -6.07 -6.36
N HIS A 223 -1.85 -5.58 -5.64
CA HIS A 223 -0.46 -5.79 -6.05
C HIS A 223 -0.07 -7.26 -6.02
N LEU A 224 -0.56 -8.02 -5.03
CA LEU A 224 -0.31 -9.45 -4.94
C LEU A 224 -0.98 -10.20 -6.10
N CYS A 225 -2.25 -9.91 -6.42
CA CYS A 225 -2.96 -10.43 -7.60
C CYS A 225 -2.13 -10.22 -8.86
N TYR A 226 -1.68 -8.99 -9.11
CA TYR A 226 -0.86 -8.68 -10.28
C TYR A 226 0.47 -9.45 -10.30
N ASP A 227 1.21 -9.48 -9.18
CA ASP A 227 2.51 -10.18 -9.09
C ASP A 227 2.38 -11.70 -9.30
N VAL A 228 1.25 -12.31 -8.89
CA VAL A 228 0.99 -13.76 -9.08
C VAL A 228 0.28 -14.10 -10.39
N GLY A 229 -0.14 -13.09 -11.16
CA GLY A 229 -0.73 -13.24 -12.50
C GLY A 229 -2.24 -13.44 -12.50
N ILE A 230 -2.93 -12.80 -11.55
CA ILE A 230 -4.39 -12.72 -11.45
C ILE A 230 -4.81 -11.30 -11.80
N GLU A 231 -5.81 -11.17 -12.67
CA GLU A 231 -6.49 -9.90 -12.90
C GLU A 231 -7.39 -9.62 -11.70
N PRO A 232 -7.16 -8.53 -10.93
CA PRO A 232 -8.04 -8.17 -9.81
C PRO A 232 -9.44 -7.83 -10.34
N HIS A 233 -10.49 -8.10 -9.56
CA HIS A 233 -11.84 -7.65 -9.92
C HIS A 233 -11.86 -6.12 -9.79
N GLY A 234 -12.03 -5.43 -10.90
CA GLY A 234 -11.85 -3.98 -10.94
C GLY A 234 -12.98 -3.22 -10.27
N ASP A 235 -12.65 -2.47 -9.21
CA ASP A 235 -13.35 -1.26 -8.79
C ASP A 235 -12.29 -0.23 -8.33
N ASP A 236 -12.26 0.94 -8.97
CA ASP A 236 -11.26 1.99 -8.73
C ASP A 236 -11.59 2.81 -7.46
N GLU A 237 -11.15 2.37 -6.27
CA GLU A 237 -11.15 3.22 -5.06
C GLU A 237 -9.77 3.25 -4.37
N PRO A 238 -9.18 4.43 -4.07
CA PRO A 238 -7.84 4.53 -3.50
C PRO A 238 -7.80 4.32 -1.97
N ALA A 239 -6.78 3.57 -1.52
CA ALA A 239 -6.57 3.16 -0.14
C ALA A 239 -5.67 4.07 0.74
N PRO A 240 -5.97 4.26 2.04
CA PRO A 240 -5.09 4.94 3.02
C PRO A 240 -4.05 4.02 3.71
N ALA A 241 -3.10 4.62 4.46
CA ALA A 241 -1.91 3.96 5.02
C ALA A 241 -2.05 3.47 6.50
N PRO A 242 -1.43 2.33 6.89
CA PRO A 242 -1.39 1.82 8.28
C PRO A 242 0.01 1.85 8.96
N ALA A 243 0.15 1.45 10.24
CA ALA A 243 1.42 1.53 11.01
C ALA A 243 1.59 0.58 12.24
N PHE A 244 2.77 -0.01 12.48
CA PHE A 244 3.35 -0.56 13.75
C PHE A 244 2.78 -1.81 14.51
N SER A 245 3.64 -2.31 15.43
CA SER A 245 3.95 -3.67 15.94
C SER A 245 2.83 -4.65 16.32
N GLU A 246 3.15 -5.95 16.19
CA GLU A 246 2.19 -7.04 16.08
C GLU A 246 1.82 -7.73 17.40
N GLU A 247 0.51 -7.76 17.62
CA GLU A 247 -0.21 -8.65 18.52
C GLU A 247 -1.08 -9.55 17.64
N GLN A 248 -1.34 -10.80 18.01
CA GLN A 248 -2.14 -11.70 17.18
C GLN A 248 -3.64 -11.55 17.48
N ALA A 249 -4.47 -11.39 16.44
CA ALA A 249 -5.92 -11.34 16.60
C ALA A 249 -6.49 -12.67 17.14
N PRO A 250 -7.48 -12.62 18.06
CA PRO A 250 -8.13 -13.80 18.61
C PRO A 250 -9.06 -14.48 17.58
N ALA A 251 -9.20 -15.80 17.66
CA ALA A 251 -10.14 -16.54 16.82
C ALA A 251 -11.61 -16.29 17.21
N PRO A 252 -12.57 -16.39 16.28
CA PRO A 252 -14.00 -16.27 16.58
C PRO A 252 -14.45 -17.27 17.66
N GLY A 253 -15.19 -16.79 18.67
CA GLY A 253 -15.70 -17.62 19.77
C GLY A 253 -14.72 -17.83 20.94
N GLY A 254 -13.54 -17.22 20.91
CA GLY A 254 -12.64 -17.20 22.08
C GLY A 254 -13.25 -16.45 23.27
N VAL A 255 -13.19 -17.06 24.46
CA VAL A 255 -13.64 -16.43 25.72
C VAL A 255 -12.67 -15.30 26.09
N ILE A 256 -13.18 -14.09 26.28
CA ILE A 256 -12.40 -12.88 26.58
C ILE A 256 -12.15 -12.81 28.09
N ASN A 257 -10.91 -13.02 28.53
CA ASN A 257 -10.46 -12.49 29.82
C ASN A 257 -9.97 -11.06 29.58
N SER A 258 -10.90 -10.11 29.49
CA SER A 258 -10.54 -8.70 29.43
C SER A 258 -9.76 -8.33 30.70
N PRO A 259 -8.55 -7.76 30.60
CA PRO A 259 -7.89 -7.21 31.77
C PRO A 259 -8.75 -6.07 32.34
N PRO A 260 -8.83 -5.94 33.67
CA PRO A 260 -9.62 -4.88 34.29
C PRO A 260 -9.13 -3.50 33.84
N PRO A 261 -10.03 -2.51 33.72
CA PRO A 261 -9.64 -1.16 33.35
C PRO A 261 -8.62 -0.60 34.36
N PRO A 262 -7.64 0.20 33.92
CA PRO A 262 -6.73 0.86 34.85
C PRO A 262 -7.55 1.74 35.80
N GLY A 263 -7.45 1.46 37.10
CA GLY A 263 -8.07 2.27 38.14
C GLY A 263 -7.54 3.70 38.09
N PHE A 264 -8.46 4.67 38.12
CA PHE A 264 -8.16 6.07 38.34
C PHE A 264 -7.57 6.32 39.73
#